data_AF-A0A955ANQ1-F1
#
_entry.id   AF-A0A955ANQ1-F1
#
_cell.length_a   1.000
_cell.length_b   1.000
_cell.length_c   1.000
_cell.angle_alpha   90.00
_cell.angle_beta   90.00
_cell.angle_gamma   90.00
#
_symmetry.space_group_name_H-M   'P 1'
#
loop_
_entity.id
_entity.type
_entity.pdbx_description
1 polymer ?
#
loop_
_entity_poly.entity_id
_entity_poly.type
_entity_poly.pdbx_seq_one_letter_code
_entity_poly.pdbx_strand_id
1 'polypeptide(L)'
;RELKIFRLPDLCCITSRYGRVDRKANNSRIKIEIDFAQSIHRECPDLTSFQYRILNALQALGRNENDFNWTIRPAIVYLTEDFVDRCYGYLRPKRNPRSIHELTFEIGAGNYLAFSEDELLQCLKQDARFVVDGDHPVNADLQFPENERTEPTEREREKLAGSFRWASVPWLRNLLCS
;
A
#
# COMPACT_ATOMS: atom_id res chain seq x y z
N ARG A 1 4.14 36.54 -3.49
CA ARG A 1 5.16 35.72 -2.80
C ARG A 1 5.75 34.81 -3.87
N GLU A 2 6.99 35.04 -4.26
CA GLU A 2 7.67 34.33 -5.34
C GLU A 2 7.97 32.89 -4.93
N LEU A 3 7.51 31.92 -5.71
CA LEU A 3 7.89 30.52 -5.57
C LEU A 3 9.33 30.39 -6.08
N LYS A 4 10.30 30.37 -5.15
CA LYS A 4 11.68 29.99 -5.48
C LYS A 4 11.66 28.55 -5.96
N ILE A 5 11.91 28.36 -7.25
CA ILE A 5 12.16 27.05 -7.85
C ILE A 5 13.47 26.54 -7.23
N PHE A 6 13.36 25.74 -6.17
CA PHE A 6 14.50 25.01 -5.63
C PHE A 6 14.89 23.95 -6.67
N ARG A 7 16.08 24.10 -7.25
CA ARG A 7 16.69 23.03 -8.05
C ARG A 7 16.87 21.83 -7.13
N LEU A 8 16.05 20.81 -7.34
CA LEU A 8 16.20 19.50 -6.75
C LEU A 8 17.60 18.98 -7.15
N PRO A 9 18.46 18.55 -6.22
CA PRO A 9 19.53 17.63 -6.57
C PRO A 9 18.87 16.39 -7.20
N ASP A 10 19.54 15.74 -8.16
CA ASP A 10 19.06 14.52 -8.80
C ASP A 10 18.74 13.42 -7.75
N LEU A 11 17.50 13.43 -7.27
CA LEU A 11 16.98 12.65 -6.15
C LEU A 11 16.36 11.31 -6.58
N CYS A 12 16.42 11.03 -7.89
CA CYS A 12 15.83 9.85 -8.53
C CYS A 12 16.50 8.52 -8.10
N CYS A 13 17.69 8.56 -7.49
CA CYS A 13 18.46 7.35 -7.19
C CYS A 13 18.24 6.75 -5.78
N ILE A 14 17.48 7.39 -4.89
CA ILE A 14 17.22 6.85 -3.54
C ILE A 14 15.88 6.07 -3.48
N THR A 15 15.00 6.25 -4.48
CA THR A 15 13.62 5.74 -4.45
C THR A 15 13.40 4.41 -5.17
N SER A 16 14.45 3.73 -5.65
CA SER A 16 14.23 2.35 -6.10
C SER A 16 14.02 1.48 -4.86
N ARG A 17 12.76 1.07 -4.64
CA ARG A 17 12.32 0.13 -3.59
C ARG A 17 13.11 -1.20 -3.61
N TYR A 18 13.93 -1.41 -4.63
CA TYR A 18 14.70 -2.62 -4.94
C TYR A 18 16.22 -2.50 -4.72
N GLY A 19 16.74 -1.33 -4.33
CA GLY A 19 18.17 -1.16 -4.04
C GLY A 19 18.46 -1.23 -2.55
N ARG A 20 19.09 -2.32 -2.05
CA ARG A 20 19.79 -2.27 -0.75
C ARG A 20 20.88 -1.21 -0.84
N VAL A 21 20.60 0.00 -0.38
CA VAL A 21 21.59 1.08 -0.34
C VAL A 21 22.54 0.85 0.84
N ASP A 22 23.84 0.94 0.60
CA ASP A 22 24.88 0.84 1.63
C ASP A 22 24.56 1.72 2.86
N ARG A 23 24.28 1.04 3.97
CA ARG A 23 23.58 1.57 5.16
C ARG A 23 24.31 2.72 5.90
N LYS A 24 25.62 2.90 5.67
CA LYS A 24 26.43 3.91 6.40
C LYS A 24 26.68 5.19 5.63
N ALA A 25 26.95 5.13 4.33
CA ALA A 25 27.16 6.34 3.50
C ALA A 25 25.86 7.09 3.20
N ASN A 26 24.71 6.43 3.37
CA ASN A 26 23.40 6.99 3.01
C ASN A 26 22.70 7.77 4.15
N ASN A 27 23.09 7.57 5.42
CA ASN A 27 22.36 8.16 6.55
C ASN A 27 22.36 9.69 6.57
N SER A 28 23.43 10.34 6.10
CA SER A 28 23.48 11.81 5.98
C SER A 28 22.53 12.33 4.90
N ARG A 29 22.48 11.66 3.74
CA ARG A 29 21.58 11.99 2.63
C ARG A 29 20.12 11.77 3.01
N ILE A 30 19.81 10.65 3.68
CA ILE A 30 18.46 10.36 4.17
C ILE A 30 18.00 11.43 5.18
N LYS A 31 18.89 11.91 6.07
CA LYS A 31 18.55 13.00 6.99
C LYS A 31 18.22 14.31 6.27
N ILE A 32 19.03 14.71 5.29
CA ILE A 32 18.77 15.92 4.48
C ILE A 32 17.42 15.79 3.76
N GLU A 33 17.11 14.60 3.24
CA GLU A 33 15.84 14.29 2.59
C GLU A 33 14.65 14.41 3.56
N ILE A 34 14.77 13.89 4.79
CA ILE A 34 13.74 14.04 5.83
C ILE A 34 13.57 15.50 6.19
N ASP A 35 14.65 16.25 6.40
CA ASP A 35 14.58 17.67 6.78
C ASP A 35 13.90 18.51 5.69
N PHE A 36 14.23 18.24 4.42
CA PHE A 36 13.59 18.89 3.27
C PHE A 36 12.12 18.50 3.13
N ALA A 37 11.79 17.20 3.21
CA ALA A 37 10.40 16.76 3.14
C ALA A 37 9.58 17.27 4.33
N GLN A 38 10.18 17.41 5.51
CA GLN A 38 9.56 17.97 6.70
C GLN A 38 9.22 19.46 6.52
N SER A 39 10.10 20.26 5.91
CA SER A 39 9.80 21.68 5.67
C SER A 39 8.58 21.83 4.76
N ILE A 40 8.51 21.04 3.69
CA ILE A 40 7.34 21.00 2.80
C ILE A 40 6.10 20.49 3.52
N HIS A 41 6.20 19.43 4.33
CA HIS A 41 5.06 18.91 5.09
C HIS A 41 4.52 19.91 6.12
N ARG A 42 5.34 20.82 6.66
CA ARG A 42 4.84 21.89 7.55
C ARG A 42 4.01 22.93 6.79
N GLU A 43 4.37 23.22 5.55
CA GLU A 43 3.65 24.19 4.70
C GLU A 43 2.40 23.57 4.06
N CYS A 44 2.52 22.33 3.59
CA CYS A 44 1.49 21.56 2.89
C CYS A 44 1.34 20.16 3.52
N PRO A 45 0.66 20.07 4.69
CA PRO A 45 0.64 18.83 5.47
C PRO A 45 -0.16 17.70 4.84
N ASP A 46 -1.04 17.99 3.91
CA ASP A 46 -1.90 17.06 3.18
C ASP A 46 -1.25 16.45 1.92
N LEU A 47 -0.05 16.90 1.54
CA LEU A 47 0.62 16.45 0.32
C LEU A 47 1.24 15.06 0.50
N THR A 48 0.48 14.03 0.07
CA THR A 48 0.80 12.60 0.27
C THR A 48 2.15 12.18 -0.30
N SER A 49 2.60 12.76 -1.41
CA SER A 49 3.90 12.44 -2.02
C SER A 49 5.07 12.70 -1.08
N PHE A 50 5.02 13.77 -0.28
CA PHE A 50 6.06 14.07 0.72
C PHE A 50 5.89 13.26 2.00
N GLN A 51 4.63 12.97 2.41
CA GLN A 51 4.38 12.05 3.51
C GLN A 51 5.00 10.67 3.22
N TYR A 52 4.85 10.16 2.00
CA TYR A 52 5.39 8.85 1.61
C TYR A 52 6.93 8.86 1.51
N ARG A 53 7.53 9.97 1.09
CA ARG A 53 9.00 10.13 1.12
C ARG A 53 9.54 10.10 2.54
N ILE A 54 8.88 10.80 3.48
CA ILE A 54 9.25 10.77 4.91
C ILE A 54 9.15 9.33 5.44
N LEU A 55 8.05 8.63 5.18
CA LEU A 55 7.87 7.24 5.62
C LEU A 55 8.94 6.29 5.07
N ASN A 56 9.22 6.35 3.76
CA ASN A 56 10.29 5.55 3.15
C ASN A 56 11.67 5.85 3.76
N ALA A 57 11.95 7.12 4.03
CA ALA A 57 13.20 7.55 4.65
C ALA A 57 13.32 7.06 6.11
N LEU A 58 12.23 7.13 6.90
CA LEU A 58 12.19 6.57 8.26
C LEU A 58 12.46 5.07 8.26
N GLN A 59 11.79 4.32 7.37
CA GLN A 59 11.96 2.88 7.25
C GLN A 59 13.41 2.52 6.88
N ALA A 60 14.04 3.28 5.98
CA ALA A 60 15.46 3.11 5.63
C ALA A 60 16.41 3.35 6.82
N LEU A 61 16.03 4.20 7.76
CA LEU A 61 16.76 4.44 9.01
C LEU A 61 16.43 3.42 10.12
N GLY A 62 15.54 2.45 9.87
CA GLY A 62 15.04 1.52 10.88
C GLY A 62 14.12 2.18 11.92
N ARG A 63 13.52 3.31 11.56
CA ARG A 63 12.53 4.05 12.35
C ARG A 63 11.13 3.76 11.85
N ASN A 64 10.13 4.01 12.68
CA ASN A 64 8.73 3.88 12.33
C ASN A 64 8.05 5.26 12.21
N GLU A 65 6.80 5.27 11.80
CA GLU A 65 6.03 6.50 11.59
C GLU A 65 5.83 7.32 12.88
N ASN A 66 5.91 6.71 14.07
CA ASN A 66 5.77 7.42 15.34
C ASN A 66 7.03 8.21 15.72
N ASP A 67 8.16 7.96 15.04
CA ASP A 67 9.41 8.71 15.23
C ASP A 67 9.41 10.08 14.51
N PHE A 68 8.29 10.46 13.89
CA PHE A 68 8.14 11.73 13.18
C PHE A 68 6.98 12.55 13.75
N ASN A 69 7.20 13.86 13.86
CA ASN A 69 6.20 14.81 14.35
C ASN A 69 5.28 15.27 13.21
N TRP A 70 4.28 14.46 12.89
CA TRP A 70 3.30 14.73 11.82
C TRP A 70 2.38 15.90 12.18
N THR A 71 2.20 16.84 11.25
CA THR A 71 1.12 17.82 11.34
C THR A 71 -0.22 17.16 10.98
N ILE A 72 -0.22 16.41 9.87
CA ILE A 72 -1.31 15.51 9.48
C ILE A 72 -0.69 14.14 9.26
N ARG A 73 -1.16 13.15 10.01
CA ARG A 73 -0.64 11.78 9.92
C ARG A 73 -1.17 11.12 8.64
N PRO A 74 -0.31 10.53 7.79
CA PRO A 74 -0.75 9.75 6.65
C PRO A 74 -1.53 8.51 7.10
N ALA A 75 -2.48 8.08 6.27
CA ALA A 75 -3.12 6.79 6.43
C ALA A 75 -2.13 5.69 6.00
N ILE A 76 -1.82 4.79 6.93
CA ILE A 76 -0.86 3.71 6.73
C ILE A 76 -1.62 2.39 6.82
N VAL A 77 -1.38 1.52 5.84
CA VAL A 77 -1.95 0.18 5.77
C VAL A 77 -0.85 -0.83 6.02
N TYR A 78 -1.07 -1.67 7.03
CA TYR A 78 -0.17 -2.75 7.40
C TYR A 78 -0.69 -4.07 6.85
N LEU A 79 0.24 -5.01 6.61
CA LEU A 79 -0.09 -6.36 6.21
C LEU A 79 -0.66 -7.11 7.41
N THR A 80 -1.99 -7.14 7.48
CA THR A 80 -2.78 -7.73 8.57
C THR A 80 -3.73 -8.75 7.98
N GLU A 81 -4.28 -9.64 8.80
CA GLU A 81 -5.34 -10.57 8.38
C GLU A 81 -6.53 -9.82 7.75
N ASP A 82 -6.93 -8.69 8.34
CA ASP A 82 -7.94 -7.78 7.77
C ASP A 82 -7.61 -7.32 6.34
N PHE A 83 -6.33 -7.08 6.03
CA PHE A 83 -5.91 -6.70 4.67
C PHE A 83 -6.00 -7.89 3.72
N VAL A 84 -5.59 -9.08 4.17
CA VAL A 84 -5.70 -10.33 3.40
C VAL A 84 -7.17 -10.66 3.11
N ASP A 85 -8.06 -10.45 4.08
CA ASP A 85 -9.51 -10.61 3.90
C ASP A 85 -10.10 -9.64 2.87
N ARG A 86 -9.56 -8.41 2.77
CA ARG A 86 -9.92 -7.47 1.71
C ARG A 86 -9.44 -7.97 0.35
N CYS A 87 -8.24 -8.53 0.27
CA CYS A 87 -7.73 -9.17 -0.96
C CYS A 87 -8.65 -10.31 -1.39
N TYR A 88 -9.06 -11.16 -0.45
CA TYR A 88 -10.01 -12.24 -0.68
C TYR A 88 -11.34 -11.72 -1.22
N GLY A 89 -11.93 -10.73 -0.54
CA GLY A 89 -13.20 -10.12 -0.95
C GLY A 89 -13.13 -9.45 -2.33
N TYR A 90 -11.99 -8.86 -2.69
CA TYR A 90 -11.77 -8.26 -4.00
C TYR A 90 -11.65 -9.31 -5.11
N LEU A 91 -10.92 -10.41 -4.87
CA LEU A 91 -10.68 -11.46 -5.86
C LEU A 91 -11.88 -12.39 -6.07
N ARG A 92 -12.63 -12.70 -5.01
CA ARG A 92 -13.75 -13.66 -5.05
C ARG A 92 -14.75 -13.43 -6.21
N PRO A 93 -15.24 -12.21 -6.50
CA PRO A 93 -16.17 -11.99 -7.62
C PRO A 93 -15.49 -11.97 -8.99
N LYS A 94 -14.16 -12.01 -9.08
CA LYS A 94 -13.42 -11.86 -10.33
C LYS A 94 -13.22 -13.22 -10.99
N ARG A 95 -13.50 -13.29 -12.30
CA ARG A 95 -13.32 -14.50 -13.10
C ARG A 95 -11.89 -14.71 -13.58
N ASN A 96 -11.14 -13.62 -13.75
CA ASN A 96 -9.79 -13.66 -14.28
C ASN A 96 -8.75 -13.49 -13.16
N PRO A 97 -7.59 -14.17 -13.25
CA PRO A 97 -6.46 -13.90 -12.37
C PRO A 97 -6.11 -12.41 -12.33
N ARG A 98 -5.65 -11.95 -11.16
CA ARG A 98 -5.13 -10.60 -10.95
C ARG A 98 -3.68 -10.65 -10.49
N SER A 99 -2.94 -9.61 -10.87
CA SER A 99 -1.58 -9.43 -10.39
C SER A 99 -1.57 -8.86 -8.97
N ILE A 100 -0.47 -9.09 -8.26
CA ILE A 100 -0.19 -8.44 -6.97
C ILE A 100 -0.24 -6.91 -7.09
N HIS A 101 0.26 -6.38 -8.21
CA HIS A 101 0.25 -4.95 -8.46
C HIS A 101 -1.18 -4.39 -8.57
N GLU A 102 -2.09 -5.08 -9.26
CA GLU A 102 -3.50 -4.65 -9.33
C GLU A 102 -4.15 -4.65 -7.95
N LEU A 103 -3.88 -5.67 -7.11
CA LEU A 103 -4.42 -5.74 -5.75
C LEU A 103 -3.94 -4.60 -4.87
N THR A 104 -2.63 -4.35 -4.86
CA THR A 104 -2.05 -3.26 -4.08
C THR A 104 -2.53 -1.90 -4.55
N PHE A 105 -2.74 -1.73 -5.85
CA PHE A 105 -3.31 -0.51 -6.42
C PHE A 105 -4.77 -0.31 -5.99
N GLU A 106 -5.63 -1.31 -6.17
CA GLU A 106 -7.08 -1.19 -5.93
C GLU A 106 -7.43 -1.14 -4.44
N ILE A 107 -6.79 -1.96 -3.62
CA ILE A 107 -7.08 -2.06 -2.17
C ILE A 107 -6.28 -1.01 -1.39
N GLY A 108 -5.06 -0.73 -1.83
CA GLY A 108 -4.16 0.24 -1.22
C GLY A 108 -4.37 1.68 -1.69
N ALA A 109 -5.24 1.92 -2.67
CA ALA A 109 -5.46 3.23 -3.29
C ALA A 109 -5.53 4.36 -2.26
N GLY A 110 -4.65 5.36 -2.42
CA GLY A 110 -4.65 6.55 -1.58
C GLY A 110 -4.02 6.39 -0.18
N ASN A 111 -3.51 5.20 0.17
CA ASN A 111 -2.85 4.96 1.46
C ASN A 111 -1.38 4.53 1.26
N TYR A 112 -0.57 4.72 2.31
CA TYR A 112 0.79 4.20 2.32
C TYR A 112 0.79 2.72 2.73
N LEU A 113 1.27 1.85 1.84
CA LEU A 113 1.46 0.43 2.15
C LEU A 113 2.80 0.24 2.88
N ALA A 114 2.74 -0.15 4.15
CA ALA A 114 3.91 -0.40 5.01
C ALA A 114 4.57 -1.77 4.78
N PHE A 115 4.22 -2.43 3.67
CA PHE A 115 4.75 -3.71 3.24
C PHE A 115 5.07 -3.66 1.74
N SER A 116 5.95 -4.56 1.28
CA SER A 116 6.28 -4.73 -0.13
C SER A 116 5.30 -5.67 -0.83
N GLU A 117 5.28 -5.60 -2.16
CA GLU A 117 4.54 -6.56 -2.98
C GLU A 117 5.05 -8.00 -2.78
N ASP A 118 6.35 -8.19 -2.51
CA ASP A 118 6.93 -9.49 -2.17
C ASP A 118 6.40 -10.03 -0.83
N GLU A 119 6.33 -9.18 0.20
CA GLU A 119 5.78 -9.55 1.51
C GLU A 119 4.30 -9.95 1.39
N LEU A 120 3.52 -9.21 0.60
CA LEU A 120 2.14 -9.56 0.29
C LEU A 120 2.06 -10.91 -0.44
N LEU A 121 2.88 -11.13 -1.47
CA LEU A 121 2.90 -12.39 -2.22
C LEU A 121 3.21 -13.58 -1.31
N GLN A 122 4.21 -13.47 -0.44
CA GLN A 122 4.56 -14.53 0.51
C GLN A 122 3.43 -14.80 1.51
N CYS A 123 2.75 -13.75 1.98
CA CYS A 123 1.60 -13.89 2.86
C CYS A 123 0.43 -14.61 2.16
N LEU A 124 0.10 -14.23 0.92
CA LEU A 124 -0.97 -14.86 0.14
C LEU A 124 -0.66 -16.32 -0.22
N LYS A 125 0.62 -16.67 -0.47
CA LYS A 125 1.04 -18.06 -0.71
C LYS A 125 0.85 -18.97 0.49
N GLN A 126 0.87 -18.42 1.71
CA GLN A 126 0.69 -19.18 2.95
C GLN A 126 -0.79 -19.36 3.30
N ASP A 127 -1.67 -18.58 2.69
CA ASP A 127 -3.10 -18.61 2.95
C ASP A 127 -3.80 -19.56 1.95
N ALA A 128 -4.38 -20.64 2.50
CA ALA A 128 -5.02 -21.69 1.71
C ALA A 128 -6.22 -21.22 0.87
N ARG A 129 -6.74 -20.02 1.12
CA ARG A 129 -7.84 -19.42 0.37
C ARG A 129 -7.43 -18.90 -1.01
N PHE A 130 -6.14 -18.73 -1.28
CA PHE A 130 -5.63 -18.19 -2.54
C PHE A 130 -4.92 -19.27 -3.35
N VAL A 131 -5.14 -19.25 -4.66
CA VAL A 131 -4.34 -20.00 -5.62
C VAL A 131 -3.36 -19.03 -6.25
N VAL A 132 -2.08 -19.21 -5.97
CA VAL A 132 -1.00 -18.35 -6.47
C VAL A 132 -0.18 -19.13 -7.48
N ASP A 133 -0.16 -18.67 -8.73
CA ASP A 133 0.76 -19.17 -9.76
C ASP A 133 1.89 -18.16 -9.97
N GLY A 134 3.15 -18.60 -9.91
CA GLY A 134 4.34 -17.75 -10.02
C GLY A 134 5.05 -17.41 -8.71
N ASP A 135 6.28 -16.89 -8.84
CA ASP A 135 7.21 -16.69 -7.72
C ASP A 135 7.61 -15.23 -7.48
N HIS A 136 7.20 -14.31 -8.34
CA HIS A 136 7.58 -12.90 -8.27
C HIS A 136 6.34 -12.01 -8.46
N PRO A 137 6.20 -10.86 -7.76
CA PRO A 137 4.99 -10.04 -7.84
C PRO A 137 4.57 -9.61 -9.26
N VAL A 138 5.55 -9.47 -10.16
CA VAL A 138 5.36 -9.08 -11.55
C VAL A 138 4.74 -10.19 -12.42
N ASN A 139 4.98 -11.46 -12.08
CA ASN A 139 4.48 -12.61 -12.83
C ASN A 139 3.52 -13.50 -12.05
N ALA A 140 3.23 -13.14 -10.79
CA ALA A 140 2.34 -13.87 -9.94
C ALA A 140 0.88 -13.59 -10.33
N ASP A 141 0.19 -14.62 -10.77
CA ASP A 141 -1.23 -14.61 -11.04
C ASP A 141 -2.00 -15.17 -9.83
N LEU A 142 -2.91 -14.35 -9.30
CA LEU A 142 -3.72 -14.70 -8.16
C LEU A 142 -5.12 -15.07 -8.60
N GLN A 143 -5.53 -16.27 -8.24
CA GLN A 143 -6.83 -16.82 -8.53
C GLN A 143 -7.55 -17.23 -7.24
N PHE A 144 -8.86 -17.27 -7.37
CA PHE A 144 -9.74 -17.85 -6.37
C PHE A 144 -10.01 -19.32 -6.71
N PRO A 145 -10.00 -20.25 -5.73
CA PRO A 145 -10.39 -21.63 -5.96
C PRO A 145 -11.82 -21.68 -6.55
N GLU A 146 -11.96 -22.21 -7.76
CA GLU A 146 -13.21 -22.20 -8.52
C GLU A 146 -14.38 -22.94 -7.82
N ASN A 147 -14.02 -23.83 -6.89
CA ASN A 147 -14.85 -24.69 -6.07
C ASN A 147 -15.52 -24.00 -4.86
N GLU A 148 -15.17 -22.75 -4.54
CA GLU A 148 -15.77 -21.97 -3.44
C GLU A 148 -16.56 -20.72 -3.91
N ARG A 149 -16.91 -20.64 -5.20
CA ARG A 149 -17.74 -19.57 -5.78
C ARG A 149 -19.22 -19.67 -5.41
N THR A 150 -19.54 -20.03 -4.17
CA THR A 150 -20.89 -19.88 -3.61
C THR A 150 -21.11 -18.45 -3.13
N GLU A 151 -22.35 -17.96 -3.14
CA GLU A 151 -22.74 -16.66 -2.60
C GLU A 151 -22.27 -16.51 -1.13
N PRO A 152 -21.77 -15.33 -0.69
CA PRO A 152 -21.42 -15.11 0.71
C PRO A 152 -22.64 -15.33 1.59
N THR A 153 -22.48 -16.12 2.65
CA THR A 153 -23.53 -16.30 3.66
C THR A 153 -23.83 -14.96 4.34
N GLU A 154 -25.07 -14.76 4.81
CA GLU A 154 -25.52 -13.54 5.53
C GLU A 154 -24.49 -13.07 6.59
N ARG A 155 -23.89 -14.03 7.30
CA ARG A 155 -22.88 -13.83 8.34
C ARG A 155 -21.55 -13.29 7.83
N GLU A 156 -21.13 -13.71 6.64
CA GLU A 156 -19.94 -13.19 5.97
C GLU A 156 -20.19 -11.80 5.39
N ARG A 157 -21.42 -11.55 4.90
CA ARG A 157 -21.86 -10.23 4.44
C ARG A 157 -21.81 -9.21 5.58
N GLU A 158 -22.27 -9.58 6.78
CA GLU A 158 -22.20 -8.73 7.98
C GLU A 158 -20.76 -8.43 8.43
N LYS A 159 -19.85 -9.42 8.39
CA LYS A 159 -18.43 -9.20 8.72
C LYS A 159 -17.74 -8.27 7.71
N LEU A 160 -17.99 -8.48 6.42
CA LEU A 160 -17.45 -7.63 5.35
C LEU A 160 -18.06 -6.22 5.40
N ALA A 161 -19.34 -6.08 5.71
CA ALA A 161 -20.01 -4.79 5.88
C ALA A 161 -19.57 -4.03 7.14
N GLY A 162 -19.25 -4.74 8.24
CA GLY A 162 -18.74 -4.14 9.47
C GLY A 162 -17.32 -3.56 9.35
N SER A 163 -16.50 -4.12 8.44
CA SER A 163 -15.13 -3.65 8.17
C SER A 163 -15.08 -2.55 7.08
N PHE A 164 -16.18 -2.32 6.36
CA PHE A 164 -16.24 -1.39 5.23
C PHE A 164 -17.20 -0.21 5.47
N ARG A 165 -16.67 1.02 5.47
CA ARG A 165 -17.45 2.21 5.06
C ARG A 165 -17.40 2.32 3.53
N TRP A 166 -18.34 1.66 2.84
CA TRP A 166 -18.50 1.62 1.37
C TRP A 166 -18.79 2.98 0.66
N ALA A 167 -18.60 4.13 1.32
CA ALA A 167 -19.08 5.41 0.81
C ALA A 167 -18.19 6.05 -0.28
N SER A 168 -17.01 5.50 -0.57
CA SER A 168 -15.99 6.20 -1.38
C SER A 168 -15.59 5.51 -2.70
N VAL A 169 -16.22 4.39 -3.09
CA VAL A 169 -15.88 3.67 -4.33
C VAL A 169 -17.08 3.67 -5.31
N PRO A 170 -17.12 4.57 -6.31
CA PRO A 170 -18.29 4.79 -7.16
C PRO A 170 -18.78 3.58 -7.98
N TRP A 171 -17.93 2.59 -8.25
CA TRP A 171 -18.28 1.46 -9.12
C TRP A 171 -18.91 0.24 -8.40
N LEU A 172 -18.92 0.23 -7.06
CA LEU A 172 -19.51 -0.86 -6.26
C LEU A 172 -21.02 -0.75 -6.06
N ARG A 173 -21.62 0.42 -6.31
CA ARG A 173 -23.09 0.59 -6.23
C ARG A 173 -23.86 -0.28 -7.23
N ASN A 174 -23.24 -0.64 -8.35
CA ASN A 174 -23.93 -1.36 -9.42
C ASN A 174 -23.93 -2.90 -9.23
N LEU A 175 -23.19 -3.44 -8.25
CA LEU A 175 -23.13 -4.88 -7.99
C LEU A 175 -24.13 -5.36 -6.92
N LEU A 176 -24.81 -4.45 -6.22
CA LEU A 176 -25.79 -4.79 -5.17
C LEU A 176 -27.26 -4.57 -5.61
N CYS A 177 -27.49 -4.19 -6.87
CA CYS A 177 -28.82 -3.91 -7.42
C CYS A 177 -29.12 -4.63 -8.75
N SER A 178 -28.58 -5.83 -8.99
CA SER A 178 -28.96 -6.66 -10.15
C SER A 178 -29.07 -8.12 -9.77
#